data_AF-A0A9W9ACR7-F1
#
_entry.id   AF-A0A9W9ACR7-F1
#
_cell.length_a   1.000
_cell.length_b   1.000
_cell.length_c   1.000
_cell.angle_alpha   90.00
_cell.angle_beta   90.00
_cell.angle_gamma   90.00
#
_symmetry.space_group_name_H-M   'P 1'
#
loop_
_entity.id
_entity.type
_entity.pdbx_description
1 polymer ?
#
loop_
_entity_poly.entity_id
_entity_poly.type
_entity_poly.pdbx_seq_one_letter_code
_entity_poly.pdbx_strand_id
1 'polypeptide(L)'
;MYMASTLDACFKDAEPTVEKDIKARSEELDTQEASISDQQTRSEAERVIEFYGELSLDKFAKDAPKIMKTFLSHGDACTEIEAEALRIASQNLDDIDFDIVDIMVPLREYNDVLDRLGTLQMEAFELESAILRLTVSTATTTESSPESQATVSDPQTEESLHPQSGSFIDPEPSSEDNDDTSNVLTSSQSSAARSQIAPVFTACLPIIRARGRNLTMAQQLVEGAKQNLSMTVHLQSLSIREDDYSDDSKED
;
A
#
# COMPACT_ATOMS: atom_id res chain seq x y z
N MET A 1 12.52 -31.50 76.94
CA MET A 1 11.28 -31.59 76.14
C MET A 1 10.41 -30.32 76.18
N TYR A 2 10.67 -29.32 77.04
CA TYR A 2 9.82 -28.11 77.13
C TYR A 2 9.95 -27.10 75.98
N MET A 3 11.12 -26.98 75.33
CA MET A 3 11.29 -26.00 74.23
C MET A 3 10.52 -26.37 72.96
N ALA A 4 10.22 -27.65 72.73
CA ALA A 4 9.44 -28.08 71.59
C ALA A 4 7.97 -27.59 71.68
N SER A 5 7.43 -27.44 72.89
CA SER A 5 6.04 -27.04 73.10
C SER A 5 5.79 -25.56 72.85
N THR A 6 6.75 -24.69 73.17
CA THR A 6 6.60 -23.24 72.94
C THR A 6 6.71 -22.91 71.45
N LEU A 7 7.57 -23.63 70.71
CA LEU A 7 7.65 -23.50 69.26
C LEU A 7 6.36 -24.00 68.58
N ASP A 8 5.82 -25.15 69.02
CA ASP A 8 4.58 -25.70 68.46
C ASP A 8 3.38 -24.76 68.70
N ALA A 9 3.33 -24.08 69.85
CA ALA A 9 2.34 -23.05 70.13
C ALA A 9 2.49 -21.83 69.21
N CYS A 10 3.72 -21.30 69.04
CA CYS A 10 3.95 -20.18 68.11
C CYS A 10 3.62 -20.54 66.67
N PHE A 11 3.89 -21.77 66.23
CA PHE A 11 3.51 -22.25 64.89
C PHE A 11 1.99 -22.31 64.73
N LYS A 12 1.28 -22.88 65.70
CA LYS A 12 -0.19 -22.96 65.69
C LYS A 12 -0.88 -21.59 65.69
N ASP A 13 -0.28 -20.58 66.31
CA ASP A 13 -0.81 -19.22 66.31
C ASP A 13 -0.45 -18.45 65.02
N ALA A 14 0.72 -18.72 64.44
CA ALA A 14 1.19 -18.06 63.21
C ALA A 14 0.49 -18.60 61.95
N GLU A 15 0.23 -19.90 61.87
CA GLU A 15 -0.41 -20.56 60.72
C GLU A 15 -1.74 -19.92 60.30
N PRO A 16 -2.75 -19.72 61.19
CA PRO A 16 -4.02 -19.11 60.80
C PRO A 16 -3.87 -17.63 60.43
N THR A 17 -2.87 -16.94 60.99
CA THR A 17 -2.59 -15.54 60.65
C THR A 17 -2.06 -15.45 59.22
N VAL A 18 -1.10 -16.31 58.85
CA VAL A 18 -0.55 -16.37 57.50
C VAL A 18 -1.61 -16.81 56.49
N GLU A 19 -2.45 -17.80 56.82
CA GLU A 19 -3.53 -18.24 55.93
C GLU A 19 -4.55 -17.11 55.68
N LYS A 20 -4.91 -16.36 56.72
CA LYS A 20 -5.77 -15.18 56.60
C LYS A 20 -5.14 -14.11 55.73
N ASP A 21 -3.86 -13.82 55.90
CA ASP A 21 -3.14 -12.80 55.13
C ASP A 21 -2.98 -13.20 53.66
N ILE A 22 -2.70 -14.49 53.38
CA ILE A 22 -2.66 -15.03 52.01
C ILE A 22 -4.03 -14.90 51.35
N LYS A 23 -5.10 -15.26 52.06
CA LYS A 23 -6.46 -15.16 51.53
C LYS A 23 -6.83 -13.70 51.25
N ALA A 24 -6.54 -12.79 52.18
CA ALA A 24 -6.80 -11.37 51.99
C ALA A 24 -6.04 -10.80 50.77
N ARG A 25 -4.77 -11.19 50.60
CA ARG A 25 -3.97 -10.78 49.44
C ARG A 25 -4.45 -11.40 48.14
N SER A 26 -4.92 -12.65 48.16
CA SER A 26 -5.54 -13.29 46.99
C SER A 26 -6.78 -12.53 46.54
N GLU A 27 -7.68 -12.21 47.48
CA GLU A 27 -8.89 -11.43 47.20
C GLU A 27 -8.55 -10.03 46.67
N GLU A 28 -7.53 -9.36 47.23
CA GLU A 28 -7.04 -8.08 46.72
C GLU A 28 -6.52 -8.19 45.28
N LEU A 29 -5.71 -9.21 44.98
CA LEU A 29 -5.20 -9.43 43.63
C LEU A 29 -6.33 -9.72 42.63
N ASP A 30 -7.31 -10.54 43.00
CA ASP A 30 -8.46 -10.83 42.14
C ASP A 30 -9.24 -9.54 41.79
N THR A 31 -9.40 -8.63 42.76
CA THR A 31 -10.05 -7.33 42.50
C THR A 31 -9.22 -6.40 41.62
N GLN A 32 -7.90 -6.38 41.80
CA GLN A 32 -6.99 -5.59 40.96
C GLN A 32 -6.93 -6.14 39.52
N GLU A 33 -6.84 -7.46 39.36
CA GLU A 33 -6.84 -8.11 38.06
C GLU A 33 -8.16 -7.86 37.31
N ALA A 34 -9.30 -7.94 38.01
CA ALA A 34 -10.60 -7.61 37.43
C ALA A 34 -10.65 -6.14 36.96
N SER A 35 -10.16 -5.20 37.76
CA SER A 35 -10.13 -3.78 37.40
C SER A 35 -9.21 -3.49 36.21
N ILE A 36 -8.03 -4.14 36.15
CA ILE A 36 -7.09 -3.98 35.03
C ILE A 36 -7.69 -4.55 33.75
N SER A 37 -8.33 -5.73 33.83
CA SER A 37 -8.99 -6.36 32.69
C SER A 37 -10.12 -5.49 32.13
N ASP A 38 -10.94 -4.88 33.01
CA ASP A 38 -12.00 -3.96 32.60
C ASP A 38 -11.43 -2.70 31.93
N GLN A 39 -10.39 -2.10 32.54
CA GLN A 39 -9.71 -0.94 31.96
C GLN A 39 -9.11 -1.24 30.58
N GLN A 40 -8.48 -2.41 30.41
CA GLN A 40 -7.94 -2.84 29.12
C GLN A 40 -9.05 -2.95 28.07
N THR A 41 -10.14 -3.66 28.41
CA THR A 41 -11.29 -3.83 27.53
C THR A 41 -11.87 -2.49 27.09
N ARG A 42 -12.04 -1.55 28.03
CA ARG A 42 -12.53 -0.21 27.73
C ARG A 42 -11.57 0.56 26.82
N SER A 43 -10.28 0.55 27.14
CA SER A 43 -9.27 1.27 26.34
C SER A 43 -9.14 0.70 24.91
N GLU A 44 -9.31 -0.62 24.75
CA GLU A 44 -9.35 -1.27 23.45
C GLU A 44 -10.60 -0.88 22.67
N ALA A 45 -11.77 -0.88 23.32
CA ALA A 45 -13.02 -0.44 22.70
C ALA A 45 -12.94 1.03 22.24
N GLU A 46 -12.38 1.92 23.06
CA GLU A 46 -12.16 3.33 22.72
C GLU A 46 -11.24 3.48 21.50
N ARG A 47 -10.13 2.74 21.47
CA ARG A 47 -9.22 2.71 20.32
C ARG A 47 -9.89 2.21 19.04
N VAL A 48 -10.73 1.19 19.13
CA VAL A 48 -11.44 0.63 17.97
C VAL A 48 -12.49 1.60 17.44
N ILE A 49 -13.23 2.29 18.33
CA ILE A 49 -14.20 3.31 17.93
C ILE A 49 -13.50 4.47 17.23
N GLU A 50 -12.38 4.95 17.78
CA GLU A 50 -11.56 5.99 17.17
C GLU A 50 -11.09 5.57 15.78
N PHE A 51 -10.55 4.35 15.65
CA PHE A 51 -10.13 3.78 14.37
C PHE A 51 -11.27 3.76 13.31
N TYR A 52 -12.47 3.32 13.69
CA TYR A 52 -13.61 3.31 12.74
C TYR A 52 -14.13 4.72 12.43
N GLY A 53 -14.10 5.63 13.40
CA GLY A 53 -14.40 7.04 13.20
C GLY A 53 -13.47 7.65 12.17
N GLU A 54 -12.16 7.45 12.32
CA GLU A 54 -11.14 7.90 11.37
C GLU A 54 -11.33 7.30 9.98
N LEU A 55 -11.56 5.98 9.89
CA LEU A 55 -11.83 5.32 8.62
C LEU A 55 -13.05 5.89 7.91
N SER A 56 -14.08 6.35 8.62
CA SER A 56 -15.26 6.90 7.95
C SER A 56 -15.02 8.27 7.31
N LEU A 57 -14.12 9.07 7.89
CA LEU A 57 -13.85 10.45 7.48
C LEU A 57 -12.78 10.53 6.39
N ASP A 58 -11.88 9.56 6.35
CA ASP A 58 -10.69 9.64 5.53
C ASP A 58 -10.93 9.21 4.07
N LYS A 59 -10.48 10.04 3.12
CA LYS A 59 -10.41 9.66 1.69
C LYS A 59 -9.60 8.38 1.50
N PHE A 60 -8.56 8.19 2.32
CA PHE A 60 -7.74 6.98 2.35
C PHE A 60 -8.60 5.72 2.50
N ALA A 61 -9.59 5.72 3.39
CA ALA A 61 -10.41 4.55 3.66
C ALA A 61 -11.36 4.20 2.50
N LYS A 62 -11.69 5.16 1.64
CA LYS A 62 -12.46 4.92 0.41
C LYS A 62 -11.57 4.38 -0.71
N ASP A 63 -10.36 4.92 -0.82
CA ASP A 63 -9.44 4.57 -1.91
C ASP A 63 -8.67 3.26 -1.64
N ALA A 64 -8.29 2.99 -0.39
CA ALA A 64 -7.51 1.81 -0.02
C ALA A 64 -8.20 0.49 -0.42
N PRO A 65 -9.48 0.22 -0.13
CA PRO A 65 -10.15 -1.00 -0.58
C PRO A 65 -10.20 -1.12 -2.10
N LYS A 66 -10.40 -0.01 -2.81
CA LYS A 66 -10.43 0.01 -4.28
C LYS A 66 -9.06 -0.33 -4.87
N ILE A 67 -7.99 0.26 -4.33
CA ILE A 67 -6.61 0.00 -4.75
C ILE A 67 -6.22 -1.45 -4.44
N MET A 68 -6.55 -1.95 -3.25
CA MET A 68 -6.30 -3.34 -2.88
C MET A 68 -7.05 -4.32 -3.78
N LYS A 69 -8.33 -4.05 -4.07
CA LYS A 69 -9.11 -4.87 -5.01
C LYS A 69 -8.47 -4.90 -6.40
N THR A 70 -8.04 -3.73 -6.90
CA THR A 70 -7.36 -3.60 -8.19
C THR A 70 -6.04 -4.37 -8.20
N PHE A 71 -5.29 -4.33 -7.10
CA PHE A 71 -4.03 -5.09 -6.95
C PHE A 71 -4.22 -6.60 -7.00
N LEU A 72 -5.31 -7.11 -6.42
CA LEU A 72 -5.64 -8.53 -6.48
C LEU A 72 -6.05 -8.92 -7.91
N SER A 73 -7.00 -8.21 -8.51
CA SER A 73 -7.47 -8.52 -9.88
C SER A 73 -6.36 -8.39 -10.92
N HIS A 74 -5.47 -7.39 -10.76
CA HIS A 74 -4.28 -7.24 -11.60
C HIS A 74 -3.35 -8.44 -11.48
N GLY A 75 -3.18 -8.98 -10.27
CA GLY A 75 -2.39 -10.18 -10.03
C GLY A 75 -2.93 -11.43 -10.73
N ASP A 76 -4.24 -11.61 -10.71
CA ASP A 76 -4.92 -12.71 -11.41
C ASP A 76 -4.72 -12.58 -12.93
N ALA A 77 -4.92 -11.37 -13.48
CA ALA A 77 -4.72 -11.08 -14.89
C ALA A 77 -3.26 -11.27 -15.34
N CYS A 78 -2.28 -10.87 -14.52
CA CYS A 78 -0.86 -11.15 -14.78
C CYS A 78 -0.59 -12.65 -14.87
N THR A 79 -1.14 -13.44 -13.93
CA THR A 79 -0.92 -14.88 -13.90
C THR A 79 -1.50 -15.56 -15.15
N GLU A 80 -2.68 -15.12 -15.57
CA GLU A 80 -3.33 -15.63 -16.78
C GLU A 80 -2.53 -15.30 -18.05
N ILE A 81 -2.15 -14.03 -18.25
CA ILE A 81 -1.42 -13.62 -19.46
C ILE A 81 0.00 -14.20 -19.50
N GLU A 82 0.66 -14.38 -18.34
CA GLU A 82 1.98 -15.01 -18.27
C GLU A 82 1.91 -16.47 -18.72
N ALA A 83 0.88 -17.21 -18.29
CA ALA A 83 0.65 -18.58 -18.74
C ALA A 83 0.34 -18.65 -20.24
N GLU A 84 -0.46 -17.72 -20.76
CA GLU A 84 -0.77 -17.63 -22.18
C GLU A 84 0.46 -17.27 -23.03
N ALA A 85 1.27 -16.32 -22.58
CA ALA A 85 2.53 -15.94 -23.19
C ALA A 85 3.50 -17.13 -23.29
N LEU A 86 3.62 -17.90 -22.21
CA LEU A 86 4.42 -19.13 -22.20
C LEU A 86 3.86 -20.19 -23.15
N ARG A 87 2.53 -20.37 -23.19
CA ARG A 87 1.86 -21.32 -24.09
C ARG A 87 2.17 -21.00 -25.55
N ILE A 88 2.01 -19.74 -25.96
CA ILE A 88 2.22 -19.31 -27.35
C ILE A 88 3.72 -19.35 -27.70
N ALA A 89 4.60 -18.99 -26.77
CA ALA A 89 6.04 -19.03 -27.02
C ALA A 89 6.62 -20.45 -27.08
N SER A 90 5.96 -21.44 -26.45
CA SER A 90 6.37 -22.85 -26.46
C SER A 90 5.71 -23.69 -27.56
N GLN A 91 4.85 -23.08 -28.38
CA GLN A 91 4.20 -23.78 -29.48
C GLN A 91 5.23 -24.20 -30.53
N ASN A 92 5.22 -25.49 -30.90
CA ASN A 92 6.11 -26.00 -31.94
C ASN A 92 5.68 -25.43 -33.29
N LEU A 93 6.65 -24.96 -34.08
CA LEU A 93 6.38 -24.41 -35.41
C LEU A 93 5.90 -25.48 -36.39
N ASP A 94 6.26 -26.74 -36.17
CA ASP A 94 5.87 -27.88 -37.03
C ASP A 94 4.37 -28.17 -36.98
N ASP A 95 3.68 -27.76 -35.90
CA ASP A 95 2.24 -27.96 -35.72
C ASP A 95 1.40 -26.86 -36.39
N ILE A 96 2.04 -25.83 -36.96
CA ILE A 96 1.38 -24.70 -37.60
C ILE A 96 1.19 -25.04 -39.07
N ASP A 97 -0.07 -25.14 -39.50
CA ASP A 97 -0.41 -25.29 -40.91
C ASP A 97 -0.19 -23.96 -41.64
N PHE A 98 0.82 -23.91 -42.52
CA PHE A 98 1.24 -22.71 -43.24
C PHE A 98 0.54 -22.54 -44.59
N ASP A 99 -0.73 -22.94 -44.67
CA ASP A 99 -1.52 -22.68 -45.87
C ASP A 99 -1.56 -21.17 -46.16
N ILE A 100 -1.18 -20.79 -47.39
CA ILE A 100 -0.81 -19.42 -47.81
C ILE A 100 -1.89 -18.38 -47.47
N VAL A 101 -3.15 -18.81 -47.41
CA VAL A 101 -4.31 -17.94 -47.15
C VAL A 101 -4.42 -17.55 -45.67
N ASP A 102 -3.82 -18.31 -44.74
CA ASP A 102 -4.06 -18.17 -43.29
C ASP A 102 -2.82 -17.85 -42.44
N ILE A 103 -1.68 -17.54 -43.08
CA ILE A 103 -0.41 -17.17 -42.41
C ILE A 103 -0.56 -15.98 -41.43
N MET A 104 -1.57 -15.12 -41.66
CA MET A 104 -1.84 -13.97 -40.79
C MET A 104 -2.49 -14.37 -39.45
N VAL A 105 -3.15 -15.52 -39.37
CA VAL A 105 -3.91 -15.94 -38.17
C VAL A 105 -2.98 -16.21 -36.99
N PRO A 106 -1.91 -17.02 -37.11
CA PRO A 106 -0.97 -17.22 -36.01
C PRO A 106 -0.35 -15.91 -35.53
N LEU A 107 0.07 -15.02 -36.43
CA LEU A 107 0.67 -13.72 -36.08
C LEU A 107 -0.28 -12.81 -35.31
N ARG A 108 -1.60 -12.95 -35.53
CA ARG A 108 -2.62 -12.19 -34.79
C ARG A 108 -2.62 -12.52 -33.30
N GLU A 109 -2.55 -13.80 -32.95
CA GLU A 109 -2.52 -14.25 -31.55
C GLU A 109 -1.32 -13.65 -30.79
N TYR A 110 -0.13 -13.62 -31.42
CA TYR A 110 1.04 -12.96 -30.82
C TYR A 110 0.80 -11.47 -30.60
N ASN A 111 0.22 -10.75 -31.57
CA ASN A 111 -0.08 -9.32 -31.42
C ASN A 111 -1.10 -9.07 -30.30
N ASP A 112 -2.16 -9.85 -30.25
CA ASP A 112 -3.22 -9.71 -29.24
C ASP A 112 -2.65 -9.91 -27.81
N VAL A 113 -1.75 -10.89 -27.62
CA VAL A 113 -1.06 -11.10 -26.34
C VAL A 113 -0.09 -9.97 -26.03
N LEU A 114 0.65 -9.45 -27.00
CA LEU A 114 1.55 -8.30 -26.80
C LEU A 114 0.80 -7.03 -26.39
N ASP A 115 -0.35 -6.75 -27.01
CA ASP A 115 -1.19 -5.59 -26.67
C ASP A 115 -1.75 -5.72 -25.25
N ARG A 116 -2.19 -6.92 -24.85
CA ARG A 116 -2.65 -7.20 -23.49
C ARG A 116 -1.52 -7.06 -22.47
N LEU A 117 -0.32 -7.57 -22.77
CA LEU A 117 0.87 -7.41 -21.92
C LEU A 117 1.23 -5.93 -21.73
N GLY A 118 1.21 -5.14 -22.81
CA GLY A 118 1.45 -3.69 -22.74
C GLY A 118 0.41 -2.96 -21.88
N THR A 119 -0.86 -3.35 -22.00
CA THR A 119 -1.95 -2.79 -21.17
C THR A 119 -1.71 -3.09 -19.68
N LEU A 120 -1.42 -4.35 -19.33
CA LEU A 120 -1.17 -4.75 -17.95
C LEU A 120 0.10 -4.12 -17.35
N GLN A 121 1.11 -3.80 -18.17
CA GLN A 121 2.29 -3.05 -17.72
C GLN A 121 1.93 -1.59 -17.37
N MET A 122 1.12 -0.91 -18.19
CA MET A 122 0.64 0.43 -17.86
C MET A 122 -0.19 0.42 -16.58
N GLU A 123 -1.11 -0.54 -16.43
CA GLU A 123 -1.91 -0.72 -15.21
C GLU A 123 -1.01 -0.97 -13.98
N ALA A 124 0.06 -1.76 -14.11
CA ALA A 124 1.00 -1.99 -13.02
C ALA A 124 1.68 -0.70 -12.56
N PHE A 125 2.06 0.17 -13.50
CA PHE A 125 2.66 1.49 -13.20
C PHE A 125 1.67 2.44 -12.53
N GLU A 126 0.43 2.49 -13.01
CA GLU A 126 -0.64 3.29 -12.41
C GLU A 126 -0.95 2.81 -10.98
N LEU A 127 -1.02 1.49 -10.78
CA LEU A 127 -1.26 0.88 -9.50
C LEU A 127 -0.09 1.12 -8.53
N GLU A 128 1.16 1.00 -8.98
CA GLU A 128 2.32 1.36 -8.17
C GLU A 128 2.26 2.83 -7.73
N SER A 129 1.94 3.73 -8.66
CA SER A 129 1.79 5.16 -8.38
C SER A 129 0.67 5.45 -7.38
N ALA A 130 -0.45 4.72 -7.45
CA ALA A 130 -1.55 4.82 -6.51
C ALA A 130 -1.15 4.34 -5.10
N ILE A 131 -0.45 3.22 -5.01
CA ILE A 131 0.08 2.68 -3.75
C ILE A 131 1.11 3.63 -3.13
N LEU A 132 2.00 4.22 -3.94
CA LEU A 132 2.94 5.24 -3.49
C LEU A 132 2.23 6.47 -2.95
N ARG A 133 1.17 6.95 -3.62
CA ARG A 133 0.40 8.12 -3.15
C ARG A 133 -0.27 7.87 -1.79
N LEU A 134 -0.82 6.66 -1.59
CA LEU A 134 -1.40 6.25 -0.32
C LEU A 134 -0.36 6.20 0.80
N THR A 135 0.86 5.75 0.50
CA THR A 135 1.92 5.51 1.50
C THR A 135 2.76 6.75 1.80
N VAL A 136 3.07 7.59 0.81
CA VAL A 136 3.88 8.82 0.98
C VAL A 136 3.13 9.91 1.76
N SER A 137 1.79 9.94 1.67
CA SER A 137 0.95 10.87 2.45
C SER A 137 1.05 10.69 3.98
N THR A 138 1.87 9.75 4.45
CA THR A 138 2.15 9.50 5.88
C THR A 138 3.42 10.19 6.40
N ALA A 139 4.35 10.62 5.53
CA ALA A 139 5.69 11.03 5.94
C ALA A 139 5.91 12.55 6.10
N THR A 140 5.00 13.40 5.61
CA THR A 140 5.26 14.84 5.45
C THR A 140 4.76 15.76 6.57
N THR A 141 4.44 15.28 7.77
CA THR A 141 3.80 16.12 8.82
C THR A 141 4.53 16.14 10.17
N THR A 142 5.78 15.69 10.26
CA THR A 142 6.48 15.60 11.57
C THR A 142 7.64 16.59 11.79
N GLU A 143 8.01 17.44 10.83
CA GLU A 143 9.15 18.37 11.04
C GLU A 143 8.87 19.79 10.53
N SER A 144 8.06 20.56 11.29
CA SER A 144 8.18 22.02 11.29
C SER A 144 7.71 22.59 12.63
N SER A 145 8.43 22.28 13.70
CA SER A 145 8.36 23.05 14.94
C SER A 145 9.49 24.09 14.92
N PRO A 146 9.20 25.40 14.81
CA PRO A 146 10.22 26.43 14.95
C PRO A 146 10.65 26.49 16.42
N GLU A 147 11.82 25.91 16.69
CA GLU A 147 12.50 26.02 17.97
C GLU A 147 12.81 27.50 18.23
N SER A 148 12.19 28.02 19.29
CA SER A 148 12.35 29.40 19.74
C SER A 148 13.79 29.64 20.18
N GLN A 149 14.55 30.38 19.38
CA GLN A 149 15.76 31.04 19.87
C GLN A 149 15.36 32.19 20.80
N ALA A 150 15.47 31.94 22.10
CA ALA A 150 15.55 32.98 23.10
C ALA A 150 16.95 33.62 23.06
N THR A 151 17.07 34.77 22.39
CA THR A 151 18.23 35.66 22.52
C THR A 151 17.95 36.73 23.56
N VAL A 152 18.77 36.72 24.61
CA VAL A 152 18.87 37.72 25.68
C VAL A 152 19.74 38.90 25.18
N SER A 153 19.27 40.13 25.50
CA SER A 153 19.86 41.49 25.56
C SER A 153 21.31 41.73 25.07
N ASP A 154 21.66 42.83 24.38
CA ASP A 154 21.69 44.23 24.88
C ASP A 154 21.93 45.29 23.74
N PRO A 155 21.89 46.63 24.00
CA PRO A 155 21.52 47.70 23.07
C PRO A 155 22.69 48.53 22.49
N GLN A 156 22.43 49.29 21.40
CA GLN A 156 22.89 50.69 21.23
C GLN A 156 22.30 51.38 19.96
N THR A 157 21.57 52.47 20.22
CA THR A 157 21.62 53.83 19.63
C THR A 157 22.09 54.05 18.17
N GLU A 158 21.25 54.60 17.28
CA GLU A 158 21.21 56.04 16.93
C GLU A 158 20.23 56.38 15.78
N GLU A 159 19.47 57.45 16.03
CA GLU A 159 19.01 58.52 15.13
C GLU A 159 19.00 58.33 13.61
N SER A 160 17.81 58.45 13.01
CA SER A 160 17.55 59.58 12.09
C SER A 160 16.06 59.81 11.85
N LEU A 161 15.72 61.08 11.62
CA LEU A 161 14.43 61.73 11.77
C LEU A 161 13.64 61.90 10.46
N HIS A 162 12.31 61.94 10.62
CA HIS A 162 11.36 62.92 10.02
C HIS A 162 10.81 62.71 8.57
N PRO A 163 9.68 63.37 8.18
CA PRO A 163 8.30 63.00 8.55
C PRO A 163 7.30 63.14 7.36
N GLN A 164 6.02 62.80 7.58
CA GLN A 164 4.79 63.55 7.16
C GLN A 164 3.61 62.56 7.13
N SER A 165 2.62 62.71 8.02
CA SER A 165 1.47 63.64 7.95
C SER A 165 0.31 63.05 7.15
N GLY A 166 -0.81 62.72 7.82
CA GLY A 166 -1.98 62.16 7.16
C GLY A 166 -3.11 61.64 8.06
N SER A 167 -3.59 62.50 8.97
CA SER A 167 -4.98 62.67 9.44
C SER A 167 -6.08 61.60 9.16
N PHE A 168 -6.80 61.27 10.25
CA PHE A 168 -8.28 61.32 10.42
C PHE A 168 -9.20 60.06 10.33
N ILE A 169 -9.95 59.88 11.44
CA ILE A 169 -11.33 59.37 11.64
C ILE A 169 -11.58 57.85 11.88
N ASP A 170 -11.90 57.54 13.13
CA ASP A 170 -12.81 56.48 13.64
C ASP A 170 -14.30 56.93 13.54
N PRO A 171 -15.35 56.11 13.80
CA PRO A 171 -15.54 54.64 13.75
C PRO A 171 -16.93 54.21 13.18
N GLU A 172 -17.26 52.92 13.36
CA GLU A 172 -18.62 52.33 13.58
C GLU A 172 -19.37 51.64 12.40
N PRO A 173 -20.36 50.76 12.68
CA PRO A 173 -20.21 49.31 12.48
C PRO A 173 -21.30 48.71 11.57
N SER A 174 -21.05 47.51 11.03
CA SER A 174 -22.12 46.70 10.45
C SER A 174 -21.92 45.23 10.82
N SER A 175 -22.80 44.79 11.71
CA SER A 175 -23.32 43.43 11.83
C SER A 175 -23.63 42.82 10.47
N GLU A 176 -23.28 41.55 10.27
CA GLU A 176 -24.20 40.51 9.80
C GLU A 176 -23.48 39.14 9.71
N ASP A 177 -24.15 38.15 10.31
CA ASP A 177 -24.14 36.71 10.05
C ASP A 177 -22.93 35.84 10.39
N ASN A 178 -23.03 35.29 11.60
CA ASN A 178 -22.54 33.97 11.97
C ASN A 178 -23.31 32.88 11.19
N ASP A 179 -22.65 32.13 10.31
CA ASP A 179 -22.89 30.69 10.14
C ASP A 179 -21.74 30.05 9.34
N ASP A 180 -20.61 29.74 10.00
CA ASP A 180 -19.65 28.79 9.44
C ASP A 180 -18.92 28.03 10.57
N THR A 181 -19.72 27.29 11.33
CA THR A 181 -19.23 26.27 12.27
C THR A 181 -19.60 24.89 11.75
N SER A 182 -18.77 24.31 10.87
CA SER A 182 -18.36 22.90 10.95
C SER A 182 -17.57 22.44 9.71
N ASN A 183 -16.24 22.36 9.83
CA ASN A 183 -15.39 21.21 9.44
C ASN A 183 -13.91 21.56 9.25
N VAL A 184 -13.36 22.48 10.04
CA VAL A 184 -11.90 22.63 10.16
C VAL A 184 -11.48 22.16 11.55
N LEU A 185 -11.74 20.88 11.83
CA LEU A 185 -11.11 20.16 12.93
C LEU A 185 -10.14 19.14 12.34
N THR A 186 -8.89 19.60 12.23
CA THR A 186 -7.67 18.83 12.47
C THR A 186 -7.51 17.53 11.67
N SER A 187 -7.18 17.67 10.38
CA SER A 187 -6.56 16.63 9.56
C SER A 187 -5.06 16.40 9.88
N SER A 188 -4.60 16.76 11.07
CA SER A 188 -3.17 16.84 11.40
C SER A 188 -2.68 15.75 12.36
N GLN A 189 -3.54 14.82 12.77
CA GLN A 189 -3.07 13.56 13.34
C GLN A 189 -2.99 12.53 12.21
N SER A 190 -1.80 11.96 12.00
CA SER A 190 -1.64 10.73 11.24
C SER A 190 -2.56 9.68 11.86
N SER A 191 -3.75 9.53 11.28
CA SER A 191 -4.81 8.62 11.75
C SER A 191 -4.21 7.27 12.13
N ALA A 192 -4.56 6.77 13.32
CA ALA A 192 -4.16 5.45 13.80
C ALA A 192 -4.50 4.36 12.76
N ALA A 193 -5.61 4.53 12.03
CA ALA A 193 -5.98 3.66 10.93
C ALA A 193 -4.96 3.67 9.77
N ARG A 194 -4.46 4.84 9.36
CA ARG A 194 -3.41 4.93 8.34
C ARG A 194 -2.11 4.26 8.78
N SER A 195 -1.71 4.45 10.04
CA SER A 195 -0.49 3.83 10.58
C SER A 195 -0.53 2.30 10.54
N GLN A 196 -1.71 1.72 10.74
CA GLN A 196 -1.91 0.27 10.66
C GLN A 196 -1.98 -0.25 9.21
N ILE A 197 -2.58 0.50 8.30
CA ILE A 197 -2.87 0.03 6.93
C ILE A 197 -1.71 0.35 5.97
N ALA A 198 -1.02 1.48 6.14
CA ALA A 198 0.08 1.89 5.24
C ALA A 198 1.20 0.83 5.09
N PRO A 199 1.66 0.15 6.16
CA PRO A 199 2.67 -0.90 6.03
C PRO A 199 2.24 -2.05 5.11
N VAL A 200 0.95 -2.39 5.08
CA VAL A 200 0.40 -3.42 4.18
C VAL A 200 0.56 -3.00 2.72
N PHE A 201 0.25 -1.74 2.40
CA PHE A 201 0.44 -1.20 1.06
C PHE A 201 1.93 -1.07 0.69
N THR A 202 2.78 -0.68 1.63
CA THR A 202 4.24 -0.66 1.42
C THR A 202 4.77 -2.06 1.07
N ALA A 203 4.25 -3.11 1.71
CA ALA A 203 4.62 -4.49 1.40
C ALA A 203 4.15 -4.94 0.00
N CYS A 204 3.14 -4.30 -0.59
CA CYS A 204 2.66 -4.60 -1.94
C CYS A 204 3.57 -4.03 -3.04
N LEU A 205 4.35 -2.97 -2.76
CA LEU A 205 5.26 -2.33 -3.73
C LEU A 205 6.30 -3.28 -4.35
N PRO A 206 7.07 -4.08 -3.58
CA PRO A 206 8.00 -5.02 -4.18
C PRO A 206 7.29 -6.07 -5.05
N ILE A 207 6.06 -6.46 -4.69
CA ILE A 207 5.28 -7.45 -5.43
C ILE A 207 4.85 -6.89 -6.80
N ILE A 208 4.29 -5.67 -6.85
CA ILE A 208 3.87 -5.08 -8.12
C ILE A 208 5.06 -4.82 -9.05
N ARG A 209 6.22 -4.43 -8.50
CA ARG A 209 7.46 -4.29 -9.27
C ARG A 209 7.96 -5.61 -9.83
N ALA A 210 7.87 -6.69 -9.06
CA ALA A 210 8.23 -8.02 -9.52
C ALA A 210 7.30 -8.47 -10.66
N ARG A 211 5.98 -8.26 -10.53
CA ARG A 211 5.01 -8.52 -11.60
C ARG A 211 5.31 -7.70 -12.86
N GLY A 212 5.61 -6.41 -12.71
CA GLY A 212 6.00 -5.57 -13.85
C GLY A 212 7.19 -6.14 -14.61
N ARG A 213 8.23 -6.63 -13.90
CA ARG A 213 9.38 -7.30 -14.54
C ARG A 213 9.01 -8.61 -15.22
N ASN A 214 8.14 -9.42 -14.61
CA ASN A 214 7.66 -10.66 -15.21
C ASN A 214 6.90 -10.38 -16.51
N LEU A 215 6.02 -9.38 -16.53
CA LEU A 215 5.31 -8.96 -17.75
C LEU A 215 6.28 -8.50 -18.84
N THR A 216 7.36 -7.77 -18.49
CA THR A 216 8.40 -7.39 -19.45
C THR A 216 9.12 -8.61 -20.02
N MET A 217 9.45 -9.60 -19.19
CA MET A 217 10.08 -10.84 -19.64
C MET A 217 9.14 -11.67 -20.54
N ALA A 218 7.86 -11.78 -20.17
CA ALA A 218 6.84 -12.43 -20.98
C ALA A 218 6.69 -11.75 -22.34
N GLN A 219 6.70 -10.42 -22.38
CA GLN A 219 6.66 -9.66 -23.63
C GLN A 219 7.87 -9.98 -24.52
N GLN A 220 9.09 -9.95 -23.97
CA GLN A 220 10.31 -10.28 -24.72
C GLN A 220 10.26 -11.71 -25.27
N LEU A 221 9.73 -12.65 -24.49
CA LEU A 221 9.57 -14.04 -24.91
C LEU A 221 8.59 -14.17 -26.09
N VAL A 222 7.43 -13.51 -26.01
CA VAL A 222 6.41 -13.52 -27.07
C VAL A 222 6.93 -12.82 -28.32
N GLU A 223 7.63 -11.69 -28.18
CA GLU A 223 8.28 -11.00 -29.31
C GLU A 223 9.32 -11.89 -30.00
N GLY A 224 10.16 -12.58 -29.23
CA GLY A 224 11.15 -13.52 -29.79
C GLY A 224 10.50 -14.68 -30.53
N ALA A 225 9.45 -15.28 -29.96
CA ALA A 225 8.70 -16.35 -30.62
C ALA A 225 7.99 -15.86 -31.90
N LYS A 226 7.38 -14.67 -31.87
CA LYS A 226 6.79 -14.02 -33.04
C LYS A 226 7.83 -13.78 -34.16
N GLN A 227 9.03 -13.32 -33.80
CA GLN A 227 10.12 -13.10 -34.76
C GLN A 227 10.57 -14.43 -35.41
N ASN A 228 10.72 -15.49 -34.62
CA ASN A 228 11.07 -16.82 -35.11
C ASN A 228 10.00 -17.37 -36.08
N LEU A 229 8.73 -17.21 -35.74
CA LEU A 229 7.61 -17.58 -36.60
C LEU A 229 7.64 -16.78 -37.91
N SER A 230 7.79 -15.45 -37.83
CA SER A 230 7.88 -14.58 -39.02
C SER A 230 9.05 -14.95 -39.93
N MET A 231 10.20 -15.34 -39.37
CA MET A 231 11.34 -15.80 -40.15
C MET A 231 11.07 -17.14 -40.83
N THR A 232 10.43 -18.07 -40.13
CA THR A 232 10.07 -19.40 -40.66
C THR A 232 9.11 -19.27 -41.83
N VAL A 233 8.05 -18.47 -41.66
CA VAL A 233 7.10 -18.11 -42.72
C VAL A 233 7.83 -17.52 -43.93
N HIS A 234 8.77 -16.60 -43.69
CA HIS A 234 9.52 -15.98 -44.77
C HIS A 234 10.37 -16.99 -45.55
N LEU A 235 11.09 -17.88 -44.86
CA LEU A 235 11.89 -18.93 -45.48
C LEU A 235 11.02 -19.90 -46.29
N GLN A 236 9.86 -20.30 -45.77
CA GLN A 236 8.94 -21.18 -46.49
C GLN A 236 8.34 -20.49 -47.72
N SER A 237 8.00 -19.19 -47.61
CA SER A 237 7.51 -18.42 -48.76
C SER A 237 8.53 -18.31 -49.90
N LEU A 238 9.83 -18.31 -49.56
CA LEU A 238 10.91 -18.36 -50.55
C LEU A 238 11.03 -19.75 -51.17
N SER A 239 10.94 -20.82 -50.36
CA SER A 239 11.00 -22.21 -50.83
C SER A 239 9.89 -22.53 -51.83
N ILE A 240 8.63 -22.17 -51.53
CA ILE A 240 7.48 -22.42 -52.41
C ILE A 240 7.68 -21.73 -53.77
N ARG A 241 8.29 -20.55 -53.78
CA ARG A 241 8.56 -19.82 -55.03
C ARG A 241 9.62 -20.50 -55.89
N GLU A 242 10.55 -21.27 -55.33
CA GLU A 242 11.60 -21.98 -56.09
C GLU A 242 11.06 -23.26 -56.75
N ASP A 243 10.08 -23.92 -56.13
CA ASP A 243 9.47 -25.15 -56.65
C ASP A 243 8.62 -24.89 -57.91
N ASP A 244 7.92 -23.75 -57.98
CA ASP A 244 7.11 -23.34 -59.16
C ASP A 244 7.95 -23.13 -60.45
N TYR A 245 9.26 -22.86 -60.33
CA TYR A 245 10.14 -22.69 -61.50
C TYR A 245 10.78 -23.99 -61.99
N SER A 246 10.60 -25.10 -61.27
CA SER A 246 11.28 -26.36 -61.56
C SER A 246 10.49 -27.32 -62.46
N ASP A 247 9.20 -27.06 -62.70
CA ASP A 247 8.32 -27.98 -63.46
C ASP A 247 8.28 -27.69 -64.99
N ASP A 248 8.70 -26.51 -65.44
CA ASP A 248 8.66 -26.09 -66.85
C ASP A 248 9.80 -26.64 -67.73
N SER A 249 10.64 -27.54 -67.22
CA SER A 249 11.86 -28.01 -67.93
C SER A 249 11.85 -29.50 -68.35
N LYS A 250 10.67 -30.14 -68.41
CA LYS A 250 10.50 -31.56 -68.82
C LYS A 250 9.61 -31.81 -70.05
N GLU A 251 9.40 -30.81 -70.90
CA GLU A 251 8.86 -31.04 -72.25
C GLU A 251 9.95 -30.79 -73.31
N ASP A 252 10.73 -31.84 -73.63
CA ASP A 252 11.30 -32.13 -74.97
C ASP A 252 12.04 -33.49 -74.98
#